data_AF-A0A2A2RRK2-F1
#
_entry.id   AF-A0A2A2RRK2-F1
#
_cell.length_a   1.000
_cell.length_b   1.000
_cell.length_c   1.000
_cell.angle_alpha   90.00
_cell.angle_beta   90.00
_cell.angle_gamma   90.00
#
_symmetry.space_group_name_H-M   'P 1'
#
loop_
_entity.id
_entity.type
_entity.pdbx_description
1 polymer ?
#
loop_
_entity_poly.entity_id
_entity_poly.type
_entity_poly.pdbx_seq_one_letter_code
_entity_poly.pdbx_strand_id
1 'polypeptide(L)'
;MSALTRLFLWLVLMASSGAVALAATASAATFPRELSTYAQSPAAGLWSVLQARVAAEPFNLAATAIFICAVLHTFLAPKISQWGRLVEERHRARLQQQRPTTDRDDNGQPDEVSFGGQILHFFGEVEAVFGIWAV
;
A
#
# COMPACT_ATOMS: atom_id res chain seq x y z
N MET A 1 -17.94 -26.14 -20.88
CA MET A 1 -17.29 -25.29 -19.86
C MET A 1 -16.32 -24.36 -20.56
N SER A 2 -16.60 -23.06 -20.56
CA SER A 2 -15.79 -22.06 -21.26
C SER A 2 -14.44 -21.85 -20.55
N ALA A 3 -13.44 -21.37 -21.29
CA ALA A 3 -12.10 -21.11 -20.75
C ALA A 3 -12.13 -20.15 -19.53
N LEU A 4 -13.08 -19.21 -19.52
CA LEU A 4 -13.36 -18.32 -18.40
C LEU A 4 -13.79 -19.05 -17.12
N THR A 5 -14.63 -20.09 -17.23
CA THR A 5 -15.04 -20.87 -16.05
C THR A 5 -13.87 -21.66 -15.46
N ARG A 6 -12.94 -22.12 -16.32
CA ARG A 6 -11.75 -22.86 -15.90
C ARG A 6 -10.71 -21.95 -15.24
N LEU A 7 -10.52 -20.74 -15.77
CA LEU A 7 -9.65 -19.72 -15.19
C LEU A 7 -10.17 -19.24 -13.82
N PHE A 8 -11.48 -19.04 -13.71
CA PHE A 8 -12.12 -18.67 -12.44
C PHE A 8 -11.98 -19.79 -11.40
N LEU A 9 -12.16 -21.06 -11.79
CA LEU A 9 -11.96 -22.19 -10.89
C LEU A 9 -10.49 -22.33 -10.44
N TRP A 10 -9.54 -22.05 -11.33
CA TRP A 10 -8.10 -22.07 -11.04
C TRP A 10 -7.69 -20.95 -10.08
N LEU A 11 -8.25 -19.75 -10.25
CA LEU A 11 -8.04 -18.63 -9.32
C LEU A 11 -8.61 -18.92 -7.93
N VAL A 12 -9.77 -19.57 -7.85
CA VAL A 12 -10.37 -20.01 -6.57
C VAL A 12 -9.55 -21.13 -5.91
N LEU A 13 -8.98 -22.06 -6.69
CA LEU A 13 -8.11 -23.13 -6.16
C LEU A 13 -6.73 -22.61 -5.70
N MET A 14 -6.18 -21.60 -6.38
CA MET A 14 -4.92 -20.96 -5.98
C MET A 14 -5.10 -20.06 -4.74
N ALA A 15 -6.26 -19.43 -4.58
CA ALA A 15 -6.59 -18.66 -3.37
C ALA A 15 -6.78 -19.54 -2.12
N SER A 16 -7.03 -20.85 -2.28
CA SER A 16 -7.20 -21.81 -1.19
C SER A 16 -5.93 -22.59 -0.84
N SER A 17 -4.85 -22.44 -1.61
CA SER A 17 -3.60 -23.18 -1.44
C SER A 17 -2.48 -22.26 -0.95
N GLY A 18 -2.66 -21.64 0.23
CA GLY A 18 -1.72 -20.66 0.75
C GLY A 18 -1.71 -20.51 2.26
N ALA A 19 -2.09 -21.54 3.01
CA ALA A 19 -1.82 -21.61 4.44
C ALA A 19 -1.65 -23.07 4.86
N VAL A 20 -0.46 -23.63 4.61
CA VAL A 20 0.01 -24.68 5.51
C VAL A 20 0.24 -23.98 6.84
N ALA A 21 -0.78 -24.02 7.69
CA ALA A 21 -0.63 -23.66 9.09
C ALA A 21 0.36 -24.67 9.68
N LEU A 22 1.66 -24.32 9.73
CA LEU A 22 2.48 -24.82 10.81
C LEU A 22 1.74 -24.39 12.06
N ALA A 23 1.12 -25.34 12.74
CA ALA A 23 0.68 -25.15 14.09
C ALA A 23 1.93 -24.83 14.90
N ALA A 24 2.29 -23.55 14.96
CA ALA A 24 3.09 -23.05 16.03
C ALA A 24 2.34 -23.48 17.28
N THR A 25 2.91 -24.41 18.03
CA THR A 25 2.60 -24.56 19.45
C THR A 25 2.96 -23.23 20.08
N ALA A 26 2.06 -22.26 19.95
CA ALA A 26 2.05 -21.05 20.71
C ALA A 26 1.83 -21.52 22.14
N SER A 27 2.94 -21.80 22.84
CA SER A 27 2.96 -21.75 24.29
C SER A 27 2.19 -20.49 24.64
N ALA A 28 1.07 -20.64 25.36
CA ALA A 28 0.14 -19.56 25.66
C ALA A 28 0.93 -18.34 26.15
N ALA A 29 1.27 -17.45 25.22
CA ALA A 29 2.02 -16.27 25.53
C ALA A 29 1.02 -15.42 26.28
N THR A 30 1.24 -15.25 27.59
CA THR A 30 0.41 -14.39 28.43
C THR A 30 0.35 -13.03 27.76
N PHE A 31 -0.76 -12.75 27.10
CA PHE A 31 -1.01 -11.49 26.41
C PHE A 31 -2.03 -10.70 27.22
N PRO A 32 -1.79 -9.40 27.45
CA PRO A 32 -0.62 -8.63 27.04
C PRO A 32 0.64 -8.98 27.85
N ARG A 33 1.81 -8.92 27.20
CA ARG A 33 3.11 -9.14 27.86
C ARG A 33 3.36 -8.04 28.89
N GLU A 34 3.67 -8.44 30.13
CA GLU A 34 3.93 -7.53 31.25
C GLU A 34 5.06 -6.52 30.93
N LEU A 35 4.84 -5.24 31.26
CA LEU A 35 5.77 -4.16 30.90
C LEU A 35 7.16 -4.34 31.54
N SER A 36 7.22 -4.93 32.72
CA SER A 36 8.46 -5.24 33.46
C SER A 36 9.32 -6.33 32.80
N THR A 37 8.74 -7.12 31.88
CA THR A 37 9.46 -8.20 31.17
C THR A 37 10.17 -7.71 29.90
N TYR A 38 9.91 -6.48 29.49
CA TYR A 38 10.70 -5.84 28.46
C TYR A 38 12.04 -5.44 29.06
N ALA A 39 13.15 -5.86 28.44
CA ALA A 39 14.47 -5.46 28.86
C ALA A 39 14.59 -3.92 28.90
N GLN A 40 14.53 -3.34 30.10
CA GLN A 40 14.83 -1.94 30.33
C GLN A 40 16.35 -1.81 30.35
N SER A 41 16.92 -1.21 29.30
CA SER A 41 18.29 -0.73 29.33
C SER A 41 18.25 0.77 29.62
N PRO A 42 18.45 1.20 30.89
CA PRO A 42 18.19 2.59 31.32
C PRO A 42 19.13 3.63 30.69
N ALA A 43 20.18 3.18 29.99
CA ALA A 43 21.21 4.02 29.38
C ALA A 43 21.37 3.80 27.86
N ALA A 44 20.47 3.03 27.23
CA ALA A 44 20.52 2.75 25.81
C ALA A 44 19.82 3.85 24.99
N GLY A 45 20.54 4.45 24.04
CA GLY A 45 19.92 5.34 23.04
C GLY A 45 18.91 4.60 22.16
N LEU A 46 18.04 5.36 21.46
CA LEU A 46 16.99 4.80 20.59
C LEU A 46 17.52 3.72 19.62
N TRP A 47 18.70 3.95 19.06
CA TRP A 47 19.32 3.04 18.10
C TRP A 47 19.66 1.67 18.70
N SER A 48 20.23 1.64 19.92
CA SER A 48 20.57 0.37 20.57
C SER A 48 19.33 -0.38 21.04
N VAL A 49 18.25 0.34 21.41
CA VAL A 49 16.95 -0.27 21.68
C VAL A 49 16.38 -0.93 20.42
N LEU A 50 16.36 -0.23 19.28
CA LEU A 50 15.86 -0.79 18.02
C LEU A 50 16.66 -2.02 17.59
N GLN A 51 17.99 -1.98 17.68
CA GLN A 51 18.84 -3.14 17.38
C GLN A 51 18.52 -4.33 18.29
N ALA A 52 18.39 -4.12 19.60
CA ALA A 52 18.04 -5.18 20.53
C ALA A 52 16.64 -5.77 20.25
N ARG A 53 15.68 -4.93 19.84
CA ARG A 53 14.33 -5.36 19.46
C ARG A 53 14.30 -6.19 18.18
N VAL A 54 15.07 -5.79 17.17
CA VAL A 54 15.21 -6.55 15.92
C VAL A 54 15.92 -7.88 16.17
N ALA A 55 16.92 -7.92 17.07
CA ALA A 55 17.60 -9.15 17.43
C ALA A 55 16.70 -10.13 18.20
N ALA A 56 15.85 -9.62 19.10
CA ALA A 56 14.90 -10.44 19.85
C ALA A 56 13.73 -10.93 18.98
N GLU A 57 13.21 -10.07 18.10
CA GLU A 57 12.05 -10.34 17.26
C GLU A 57 12.29 -9.70 15.86
N PRO A 58 12.78 -10.45 14.87
CA PRO A 58 13.16 -9.92 13.56
C PRO A 58 12.03 -9.22 12.81
N PHE A 59 10.78 -9.59 13.08
CA PHE A 59 9.59 -8.95 12.52
C PHE A 59 9.52 -7.45 12.86
N ASN A 60 10.08 -7.02 13.99
CA ASN A 60 10.10 -5.61 14.38
C ASN A 60 10.86 -4.72 13.38
N LEU A 61 11.79 -5.28 12.60
CA LEU A 61 12.45 -4.55 11.51
C LEU A 61 11.47 -4.23 10.38
N ALA A 62 10.68 -5.23 9.96
CA ALA A 62 9.64 -5.05 8.95
C ALA A 62 8.57 -4.07 9.43
N ALA A 63 8.12 -4.20 10.68
CA ALA A 63 7.18 -3.27 11.29
C ALA A 63 7.72 -1.82 11.32
N THR A 64 9.00 -1.64 11.66
CA THR A 64 9.65 -0.31 11.65
C THR A 64 9.73 0.26 10.23
N ALA A 65 10.09 -0.57 9.24
CA ALA A 65 10.15 -0.13 7.85
C ALA A 65 8.76 0.28 7.32
N ILE A 66 7.73 -0.52 7.57
CA ILE A 66 6.32 -0.24 7.26
C ILE A 66 5.89 1.07 7.92
N PHE A 67 6.19 1.26 9.20
CA PHE A 67 5.86 2.49 9.92
C PHE A 67 6.53 3.72 9.29
N ILE A 68 7.81 3.65 8.95
CA ILE A 68 8.53 4.74 8.28
C ILE A 68 7.90 5.02 6.91
N CYS A 69 7.59 3.99 6.13
CA CYS A 69 6.89 4.14 4.85
C CYS A 69 5.53 4.82 5.02
N ALA A 70 4.76 4.48 6.06
CA ALA A 70 3.48 5.11 6.37
C ALA A 70 3.61 6.60 6.71
N VAL A 71 4.58 6.94 7.55
CA VAL A 71 4.88 8.34 7.91
C VAL A 71 5.29 9.14 6.67
N LEU A 72 6.23 8.61 5.87
CA LEU A 72 6.67 9.28 4.64
C LEU A 72 5.52 9.45 3.64
N HIS A 73 4.70 8.41 3.45
CA HIS A 73 3.57 8.44 2.53
C HIS A 73 2.55 9.52 2.93
N THR A 74 2.25 9.64 4.22
CA THR A 74 1.31 10.66 4.74
C THR A 74 1.76 12.09 4.40
N PHE A 75 3.06 12.38 4.56
CA PHE A 75 3.60 13.70 4.21
C PHE A 75 3.75 13.90 2.69
N LEU A 76 3.93 12.82 1.93
CA LEU A 76 4.12 12.89 0.49
C LEU A 76 2.79 12.94 -0.28
N ALA A 77 1.68 12.45 0.29
CA ALA A 77 0.37 12.37 -0.36
C ALA A 77 -0.10 13.68 -1.03
N PRO A 78 0.00 14.87 -0.39
CA PRO A 78 -0.35 16.13 -1.05
C PRO A 78 0.50 16.43 -2.30
N LYS A 79 1.78 16.04 -2.29
CA LYS A 79 2.69 16.21 -3.44
C LYS A 79 2.39 15.19 -4.55
N ILE A 80 2.08 13.95 -4.21
CA ILE A 80 1.68 12.91 -5.19
C ILE A 80 0.40 13.35 -5.90
N SER A 81 -0.57 13.89 -5.16
CA SER A 81 -1.77 14.52 -5.71
C SER A 81 -1.47 15.67 -6.67
N GLN A 82 -0.49 16.53 -6.37
CA GLN A 82 -0.05 17.59 -7.27
C GLN A 82 0.56 17.03 -8.56
N TRP A 83 1.38 15.99 -8.46
CA TRP A 83 1.96 15.32 -9.63
C TRP A 83 0.89 14.65 -10.50
N GLY A 84 -0.15 14.06 -9.90
CA GLY A 84 -1.29 13.50 -10.63
C GLY A 84 -1.97 14.54 -11.50
N ARG A 85 -2.23 15.74 -10.95
CA ARG A 85 -2.78 16.86 -11.72
C ARG A 85 -1.88 17.29 -12.87
N LEU A 86 -0.57 17.39 -12.64
CA LEU A 86 0.39 17.77 -13.69
C LEU A 86 0.46 16.73 -14.82
N VAL A 87 0.36 15.45 -14.49
CA VAL A 87 0.30 14.37 -15.49
C VAL A 87 -1.00 14.44 -16.29
N GLU A 88 -2.13 14.72 -15.63
CA GLU A 88 -3.44 14.88 -16.26
C GLU A 88 -3.47 16.09 -17.20
N GLU A 89 -2.94 17.24 -16.76
CA GLU A 89 -2.82 18.44 -17.59
C GLU A 89 -1.98 18.19 -18.84
N ARG A 90 -0.85 17.50 -18.71
CA ARG A 90 0.00 17.13 -19.86
C ARG A 90 -0.69 16.15 -20.79
N HIS A 91 -1.46 15.21 -20.26
CA HIS A 91 -2.22 14.25 -21.06
C HIS A 91 -3.32 14.96 -21.86
N ARG A 92 -4.10 15.81 -21.20
CA ARG A 92 -5.14 16.62 -21.84
C ARG A 92 -4.57 17.55 -22.92
N ALA A 93 -3.44 18.21 -22.66
CA ALA A 93 -2.77 19.06 -23.65
C ALA A 93 -2.32 18.27 -24.90
N ARG A 94 -1.90 17.01 -24.75
CA ARG A 94 -1.58 16.13 -25.89
C ARG A 94 -2.81 15.74 -26.67
N LEU A 95 -3.91 15.41 -25.97
CA LEU A 95 -5.16 15.02 -26.61
C LEU A 95 -5.81 16.18 -27.37
N GLN A 96 -5.73 17.42 -26.88
CA GLN A 96 -6.22 18.62 -27.58
C GLN A 96 -5.46 18.92 -28.89
N GLN A 97 -4.20 18.49 -29.01
CA GLN A 97 -3.42 18.63 -30.25
C GLN A 97 -3.75 17.53 -31.27
N GLN A 98 -4.38 16.46 -30.84
CA GLN A 98 -4.83 15.37 -31.68
C GLN A 98 -6.32 15.59 -32.00
N ARG A 99 -6.75 15.29 -33.23
CA ARG A 99 -8.17 15.38 -33.58
C ARG A 99 -8.94 14.41 -32.66
N PRO A 100 -10.03 14.82 -32.00
CA PRO A 100 -10.73 13.96 -31.05
C PRO A 100 -11.09 12.63 -31.73
N THR A 101 -10.52 11.54 -31.23
CA THR A 101 -10.68 10.19 -31.78
C THR A 101 -11.98 9.54 -31.29
N THR A 102 -12.51 10.02 -30.18
CA THR A 102 -13.78 9.61 -29.57
C THR A 102 -14.30 10.80 -28.77
N ASP A 103 -15.45 11.32 -29.20
CA ASP A 103 -16.24 12.35 -28.52
C ASP A 103 -17.67 11.77 -28.46
N ARG A 104 -17.99 11.04 -27.38
CA ARG A 104 -19.29 10.35 -27.26
C ARG A 104 -20.42 11.27 -26.81
N ASP A 105 -20.09 12.44 -26.26
CA ASP A 105 -21.05 13.40 -25.73
C ASP A 105 -21.12 14.72 -26.51
N ASP A 106 -20.41 14.80 -27.65
CA ASP A 106 -20.41 15.90 -28.62
C ASP A 106 -19.99 17.24 -27.97
N ASN A 107 -19.16 17.16 -26.94
CA ASN A 107 -18.72 18.30 -26.14
C ASN A 107 -17.40 18.91 -26.67
N GLY A 108 -16.80 18.31 -27.69
CA GLY A 108 -15.54 18.73 -28.31
C GLY A 108 -14.29 18.41 -27.49
N GLN A 109 -14.40 17.60 -26.44
CA GLN A 109 -13.29 17.18 -25.57
C GLN A 109 -13.02 15.68 -25.69
N PRO A 110 -11.75 15.26 -25.60
CA PRO A 110 -11.41 13.85 -25.58
C PRO A 110 -11.88 13.18 -24.28
N ASP A 111 -12.61 12.08 -24.39
CA ASP A 111 -13.10 11.26 -23.27
C ASP A 111 -12.00 10.46 -22.53
N GLU A 112 -10.76 10.49 -23.03
CA GLU A 112 -9.65 9.67 -22.53
C GLU A 112 -8.98 10.29 -21.29
N VAL A 113 -8.85 9.49 -20.23
CA VAL A 113 -8.22 9.86 -18.96
C VAL A 113 -6.82 9.27 -18.85
N SER A 114 -5.89 9.97 -18.17
CA SER A 114 -4.56 9.40 -17.92
C SER A 114 -4.63 8.36 -16.82
N PHE A 115 -4.42 7.09 -17.16
CA PHE A 115 -4.32 6.01 -16.17
C PHE A 115 -3.27 6.31 -15.08
N GLY A 116 -2.13 6.90 -15.46
CA GLY A 116 -1.10 7.32 -14.51
C GLY A 116 -1.51 8.52 -13.64
N GLY A 117 -2.29 9.44 -14.20
CA GLY A 117 -2.88 10.56 -13.44
C GLY A 117 -3.83 10.07 -12.35
N GLN A 118 -4.68 9.09 -12.71
CA GLN A 118 -5.64 8.48 -11.79
C GLN A 118 -4.97 7.71 -10.65
N ILE A 119 -3.90 6.96 -10.94
CA ILE A 119 -3.12 6.25 -9.90
C ILE A 119 -2.51 7.25 -8.92
N LEU A 120 -1.83 8.29 -9.42
CA LEU A 120 -1.21 9.29 -8.55
C LEU A 120 -2.25 10.06 -7.74
N HIS A 121 -3.41 10.33 -8.31
CA HIS A 121 -4.51 10.98 -7.59
C HIS A 121 -4.96 10.12 -6.41
N PHE A 122 -5.25 8.84 -6.65
CA PHE A 122 -5.64 7.89 -5.61
C PHE A 122 -4.59 7.76 -4.50
N PHE A 123 -3.31 7.58 -4.84
CA PHE A 123 -2.23 7.51 -3.83
C PHE A 123 -2.03 8.82 -3.05
N GLY A 124 -2.47 9.95 -3.61
CA GLY A 124 -2.39 11.24 -2.97
C GLY A 124 -3.60 11.61 -2.10
N GLU A 125 -4.65 10.79 -2.08
CA GLU A 125 -5.83 10.98 -1.24
C GLU A 125 -5.56 10.50 0.19
N VAL A 126 -5.93 11.33 1.17
CA VAL A 126 -5.71 11.04 2.59
C VAL A 126 -6.47 9.78 3.04
N GLU A 127 -7.64 9.52 2.47
CA GLU A 127 -8.42 8.30 2.74
C GLU A 127 -7.70 7.03 2.26
N ALA A 128 -7.05 7.07 1.10
CA ALA A 128 -6.26 5.96 0.57
C ALA A 128 -5.01 5.69 1.43
N VAL A 129 -4.34 6.75 1.93
CA VAL A 129 -3.23 6.62 2.88
C VAL A 129 -3.69 5.80 4.10
N PHE A 130 -4.83 6.15 4.70
CA PHE A 130 -5.32 5.42 5.86
C PHE A 130 -5.78 3.99 5.51
N GLY A 131 -6.48 3.81 4.39
CA GLY A 131 -6.95 2.50 3.95
C GLY A 131 -5.82 1.48 3.69
N ILE A 132 -4.70 1.93 3.10
CA ILE A 132 -3.55 1.05 2.76
C ILE A 132 -2.84 0.54 4.03
N TRP A 133 -2.74 1.37 5.07
CA TRP A 133 -1.98 1.03 6.29
C TRP A 133 -2.85 0.48 7.43
N ALA A 134 -4.18 0.45 7.27
CA ALA A 134 -5.10 -0.06 8.30
C ALA A 134 -5.21 -1.59 8.36
N VAL A 135 -4.64 -2.30 7.39
CA VAL A 135 -4.71 -3.78 7.22
C VAL A 135 -3.39 -4.42 7.65
#